data_AF-A0A9D0L564-F1
#
_entry.id   AF-A0A9D0L564-F1
#
_cell.length_a   1.000
_cell.length_b   1.000
_cell.length_c   1.000
_cell.angle_alpha   90.00
_cell.angle_beta   90.00
_cell.angle_gamma   90.00
#
_symmetry.space_group_name_H-M   'P 1'
#
loop_
_entity.id
_entity.type
_entity.pdbx_description
1 polymer ?
#
loop_
_entity_poly.entity_id
_entity_poly.type
_entity_poly.pdbx_seq_one_letter_code
_entity_poly.pdbx_strand_id
1 'polypeptide(L)'
;MASAGGDQMMRYPPSSVRVGLVLGGTAVLATAYGLGVLTSQLWDDVPGSESMVIPFAGPWLALANNDCSPDTPDCGAMVHVRGVLLVVDALAQLGGLALIGEGLLMTTEADSAAPPEAAWSVAPSVSPSHAGVAVSGSF
;
A
#
# COMPACT_ATOMS: atom_id res chain seq x y z
N MET A 1 -2.58 46.37 -18.02
CA MET A 1 -1.99 45.57 -16.93
C MET A 1 -1.65 44.21 -17.51
N ALA A 2 -0.37 43.94 -17.74
CA ALA A 2 0.09 42.68 -18.30
C ALA A 2 0.03 41.60 -17.21
N SER A 3 -0.72 40.54 -17.46
CA SER A 3 -0.71 39.33 -16.64
C SER A 3 0.63 38.64 -16.83
N ALA A 4 1.48 38.68 -15.81
CA ALA A 4 2.73 37.93 -15.78
C ALA A 4 2.37 36.44 -15.68
N GLY A 5 2.35 35.76 -16.83
CA GLY A 5 2.45 34.31 -16.90
C GLY A 5 3.83 33.91 -16.43
N GLY A 6 3.98 33.70 -15.11
CA GLY A 6 5.18 33.10 -14.55
C GLY A 6 5.20 31.63 -14.92
N ASP A 7 6.28 31.20 -15.58
CA ASP A 7 6.68 29.81 -15.69
C ASP A 7 6.65 29.17 -14.30
N GLN A 8 5.59 28.42 -13.99
CA GLN A 8 5.57 27.60 -12.79
C GLN A 8 6.60 26.49 -13.00
N MET A 9 7.80 26.69 -12.46
CA MET A 9 8.82 25.64 -12.39
C MET A 9 8.16 24.40 -11.80
N MET A 10 8.06 23.34 -12.60
CA MET A 10 7.46 22.07 -12.21
C MET A 10 8.27 21.49 -11.04
N ARG A 11 7.79 21.73 -9.81
CA ARG A 11 8.42 21.25 -8.57
C ARG A 11 7.93 19.84 -8.32
N TYR A 12 8.82 18.86 -8.43
CA TYR A 12 8.47 17.48 -8.12
C TYR A 12 8.29 17.28 -6.60
N PRO A 13 7.48 16.31 -6.17
CA PRO A 13 7.37 15.96 -4.77
C PRO A 13 8.65 15.27 -4.27
N PRO A 14 8.95 15.36 -2.96
CA PRO A 14 10.09 14.66 -2.38
C PRO A 14 9.89 13.14 -2.42
N SER A 15 10.99 12.39 -2.52
CA SER A 15 11.03 10.92 -2.59
C SER A 15 10.32 10.22 -1.41
N SER A 16 10.26 10.86 -0.24
CA SER A 16 9.55 10.35 0.93
C SER A 16 8.05 10.16 0.71
N VAL A 17 7.43 10.97 -0.16
CA VAL A 17 6.00 10.83 -0.52
C VAL A 17 5.76 9.52 -1.24
N ARG A 18 6.72 9.11 -2.09
CA ARG A 18 6.66 7.83 -2.81
C ARG A 18 6.52 6.66 -1.86
N VAL A 19 7.43 6.59 -0.90
CA VAL A 19 7.45 5.52 0.12
C VAL A 19 6.21 5.60 1.00
N GLY A 20 5.80 6.82 1.39
CA GLY A 20 4.58 7.05 2.17
C GLY A 20 3.32 6.54 1.47
N LEU A 21 3.16 6.78 0.17
CA LEU A 21 2.02 6.31 -0.62
C LEU A 21 2.01 4.78 -0.74
N VAL A 22 3.16 4.17 -1.03
CA VAL A 22 3.25 2.70 -1.12
C VAL A 22 2.93 2.04 0.21
N LEU A 23 3.53 2.51 1.31
CA LEU A 23 3.29 1.95 2.63
C LEU A 23 1.86 2.22 3.11
N GLY A 24 1.36 3.44 2.92
CA GLY A 24 0.00 3.81 3.27
C GLY A 24 -1.04 2.99 2.50
N GLY A 25 -0.88 2.89 1.18
CA GLY A 25 -1.75 2.05 0.34
C GLY A 25 -1.69 0.57 0.71
N THR A 26 -0.51 0.06 1.04
CA THR A 26 -0.32 -1.32 1.53
C THR A 26 -1.04 -1.55 2.85
N ALA A 27 -0.92 -0.60 3.80
CA ALA A 27 -1.59 -0.69 5.09
C ALA A 27 -3.12 -0.69 4.94
N VAL A 28 -3.67 0.20 4.10
CA VAL A 28 -5.12 0.25 3.82
C VAL A 28 -5.58 -1.06 3.18
N LEU A 29 -4.89 -1.52 2.13
CA LEU A 29 -5.23 -2.76 1.42
C LEU A 29 -5.18 -3.97 2.36
N ALA A 30 -4.10 -4.13 3.12
CA ALA A 30 -3.93 -5.25 4.03
C ALA A 30 -4.98 -5.24 5.15
N THR A 31 -5.34 -4.06 5.66
CA THR A 31 -6.37 -3.93 6.70
C THR A 31 -7.74 -4.30 6.15
N ALA A 32 -8.13 -3.75 4.99
CA ALA A 32 -9.42 -4.02 4.36
C ALA A 32 -9.56 -5.53 4.03
N TYR A 33 -8.60 -6.07 3.28
CA TYR A 33 -8.61 -7.50 2.94
C TYR A 33 -8.54 -8.40 4.18
N GLY A 34 -7.70 -8.05 5.17
CA GLY A 34 -7.59 -8.79 6.42
C GLY A 34 -8.90 -8.82 7.22
N LEU A 35 -9.62 -7.69 7.27
CA LEU A 35 -10.96 -7.64 7.86
C LEU A 35 -11.94 -8.51 7.08
N GLY A 36 -11.93 -8.48 5.74
CA GLY A 36 -12.75 -9.37 4.91
C GLY A 36 -12.51 -10.85 5.22
N VAL A 37 -11.24 -11.27 5.27
CA VAL A 37 -10.86 -12.65 5.64
C VAL A 37 -11.34 -13.00 7.05
N LEU A 38 -11.13 -12.14 8.05
CA LEU A 38 -11.62 -12.38 9.41
C LEU A 38 -13.15 -12.51 9.45
N THR A 39 -13.84 -11.66 8.70
CA THR A 39 -15.31 -11.66 8.60
C THR A 39 -15.81 -12.99 8.00
N SER A 40 -15.11 -13.52 6.99
CA SER A 40 -15.45 -14.83 6.40
C SER A 40 -15.37 -16.00 7.38
N GLN A 41 -14.46 -15.93 8.34
CA GLN A 41 -14.21 -17.01 9.30
C GLN A 41 -15.10 -16.91 10.55
N LEU A 42 -15.50 -15.68 10.91
CA LEU A 42 -16.34 -15.43 12.08
C LEU A 42 -17.84 -15.57 11.79
N TRP A 43 -18.25 -15.45 10.53
CA TRP A 43 -19.63 -15.47 10.06
C TRP A 43 -19.76 -16.34 8.81
N ASP A 44 -19.37 -17.61 8.93
CA ASP A 44 -19.40 -18.61 7.85
C ASP A 44 -20.83 -19.01 7.45
N ASP A 45 -21.81 -18.77 8.31
CA ASP A 45 -23.24 -19.00 8.10
C ASP A 45 -23.93 -17.92 7.23
N VAL A 46 -23.27 -16.78 7.01
CA VAL A 46 -23.85 -15.66 6.28
C VAL A 46 -23.61 -15.79 4.77
N PRO A 47 -24.67 -15.78 3.92
CA PRO A 47 -24.54 -15.99 2.48
C PRO A 47 -23.51 -15.07 1.82
N GLY A 48 -22.51 -15.64 1.14
CA GLY A 48 -21.45 -14.89 0.46
C GLY A 48 -20.21 -14.57 1.30
N SER A 49 -20.18 -14.91 2.60
CA SER A 49 -19.00 -14.71 3.47
C SER A 49 -17.75 -15.44 2.94
N GLU A 50 -17.92 -16.65 2.40
CA GLU A 50 -16.86 -17.47 1.80
C GLU A 50 -16.11 -16.76 0.66
N SER A 51 -16.77 -15.85 -0.06
CA SER A 51 -16.14 -15.15 -1.17
C SER A 51 -15.20 -14.03 -0.72
N MET A 52 -15.29 -13.55 0.53
CA MET A 52 -14.43 -12.48 1.05
C MET A 52 -12.94 -12.86 1.15
N VAL A 53 -12.59 -14.14 1.05
CA VAL A 53 -11.19 -14.59 0.95
C VAL A 53 -10.56 -14.27 -0.40
N ILE A 54 -11.36 -13.93 -1.41
CA ILE A 54 -10.87 -13.56 -2.74
C ILE A 54 -10.59 -12.05 -2.73
N PRO A 55 -9.33 -11.60 -2.89
CA PRO A 55 -9.03 -10.18 -2.89
C PRO A 55 -9.69 -9.49 -4.09
N PHE A 56 -10.14 -8.24 -3.90
CA PHE A 56 -10.79 -7.36 -4.87
C PHE A 56 -12.14 -7.84 -5.44
N ALA A 57 -12.22 -9.09 -5.88
CA ALA A 57 -13.43 -9.69 -6.43
C ALA A 57 -14.38 -10.16 -5.33
N GLY A 58 -13.85 -10.62 -4.19
CA GLY A 58 -14.62 -11.15 -3.08
C GLY A 58 -15.73 -10.22 -2.59
N PRO A 59 -15.46 -8.94 -2.32
CA PRO A 59 -16.49 -8.00 -1.89
C PRO A 59 -17.65 -7.85 -2.89
N TRP A 60 -17.36 -7.88 -4.20
CA TRP A 60 -18.41 -7.81 -5.24
C TRP A 60 -19.21 -9.10 -5.34
N LEU A 61 -18.56 -10.25 -5.21
CA LEU A 61 -19.21 -11.56 -5.18
C LEU A 61 -20.07 -11.71 -3.92
N ALA A 62 -19.57 -11.27 -2.77
CA ALA A 62 -20.30 -11.25 -1.51
C ALA A 62 -21.52 -10.32 -1.59
N LEU A 63 -21.39 -9.17 -2.28
CA LEU A 63 -22.50 -8.24 -2.50
C LEU A 63 -23.58 -8.83 -3.41
N ALA A 64 -23.19 -9.56 -4.46
CA ALA A 64 -24.12 -10.23 -5.36
C ALA A 64 -24.91 -11.34 -4.67
N ASN A 65 -24.34 -11.96 -3.64
CA ASN A 65 -24.97 -13.01 -2.83
C ASN A 65 -25.47 -12.48 -1.46
N ASN A 66 -25.61 -11.16 -1.31
CA ASN A 66 -25.98 -10.55 -0.04
C ASN A 66 -27.48 -10.66 0.20
N ASP A 67 -27.88 -11.78 0.79
CA ASP A 67 -29.26 -12.12 1.12
C ASP A 67 -29.42 -12.47 2.60
N CYS A 68 -30.68 -12.64 3.03
CA CYS A 68 -30.98 -13.16 4.35
C CYS A 68 -30.59 -14.62 4.49
N SER A 69 -30.11 -14.98 5.67
CA SER A 69 -29.95 -16.38 6.05
C SER A 69 -31.33 -17.06 6.09
N PRO A 70 -31.44 -18.34 5.67
CA PRO A 70 -32.69 -19.08 5.70
C PRO A 70 -33.31 -19.18 7.11
N ASP A 71 -32.50 -19.05 8.17
CA ASP A 71 -32.96 -19.11 9.56
C ASP A 71 -33.55 -17.78 10.07
N THR A 72 -33.33 -16.67 9.36
CA THR A 72 -33.79 -15.32 9.75
C THR A 72 -34.34 -14.53 8.55
N PRO A 73 -35.61 -14.74 8.16
CA PRO A 73 -36.19 -14.12 6.97
C PRO A 73 -36.44 -12.60 7.08
N ASP A 74 -36.58 -12.05 8.29
CA ASP A 74 -36.85 -10.62 8.53
C ASP A 74 -35.57 -9.79 8.73
N CYS A 75 -34.54 -10.00 7.90
CA CYS A 75 -33.20 -9.44 8.13
C CYS A 75 -32.85 -8.19 7.30
N GLY A 76 -33.81 -7.58 6.60
CA GLY A 76 -33.57 -6.55 5.58
C GLY A 76 -32.67 -5.38 6.00
N ALA A 77 -32.77 -4.91 7.25
CA ALA A 77 -31.90 -3.85 7.75
C ALA A 77 -30.41 -4.28 7.80
N MET A 78 -30.13 -5.52 8.20
CA MET A 78 -28.78 -6.07 8.26
C MET A 78 -28.21 -6.29 6.86
N VAL A 79 -29.04 -6.71 5.89
CA VAL A 79 -28.63 -6.85 4.48
C VAL A 79 -28.14 -5.51 3.93
N HIS A 80 -28.84 -4.41 4.21
CA HIS A 80 -28.41 -3.09 3.76
C HIS A 80 -27.10 -2.64 4.40
N VAL A 81 -26.96 -2.79 5.73
CA VAL A 81 -25.72 -2.44 6.43
C VAL A 81 -24.55 -3.24 5.89
N ARG A 82 -24.74 -4.56 5.72
CA ARG A 82 -23.72 -5.44 5.14
C ARG A 82 -23.38 -5.05 3.71
N GLY A 83 -24.38 -4.73 2.89
CA GLY A 83 -24.17 -4.27 1.52
C GLY A 83 -23.32 -3.00 1.46
N VAL A 84 -23.58 -2.03 2.34
CA VAL A 84 -22.76 -0.82 2.45
C VAL A 84 -21.33 -1.16 2.88
N LEU A 85 -21.15 -2.01 3.89
CA LEU A 85 -19.83 -2.42 4.36
C LEU A 85 -19.03 -3.14 3.27
N LEU A 86 -19.67 -3.99 2.47
CA LEU A 86 -19.07 -4.68 1.33
C LEU A 86 -18.57 -3.71 0.26
N VAL A 87 -19.36 -2.68 -0.07
CA VAL A 87 -18.96 -1.64 -1.02
C VAL A 87 -17.80 -0.82 -0.46
N VAL A 88 -17.86 -0.43 0.82
CA VAL A 88 -16.77 0.30 1.47
C VAL A 88 -15.48 -0.52 1.48
N ASP A 89 -15.56 -1.81 1.78
CA ASP A 89 -14.42 -2.72 1.74
C ASP A 89 -13.83 -2.85 0.33
N ALA A 90 -14.67 -3.05 -0.68
CA ALA A 90 -14.25 -3.10 -2.08
C ALA A 90 -13.49 -1.82 -2.49
N LEU A 91 -14.05 -0.66 -2.13
CA LEU A 91 -13.45 0.65 -2.41
C LEU A 91 -12.16 0.87 -1.63
N ALA A 92 -12.07 0.40 -0.38
CA ALA A 92 -10.85 0.49 0.41
C ALA A 92 -9.72 -0.37 -0.19
N GLN A 93 -10.02 -1.60 -0.65
CA GLN A 93 -9.06 -2.45 -1.33
C GLN A 93 -8.57 -1.82 -2.65
N LEU A 94 -9.49 -1.30 -3.48
CA LEU A 94 -9.14 -0.61 -4.72
C LEU A 94 -8.38 0.71 -4.47
N GLY A 95 -8.77 1.46 -3.44
CA GLY A 95 -8.10 2.69 -3.03
C GLY A 95 -6.68 2.43 -2.53
N GLY A 96 -6.47 1.38 -1.74
CA GLY A 96 -5.14 0.95 -1.31
C GLY A 96 -4.23 0.61 -2.50
N LEU A 97 -4.75 -0.14 -3.48
CA LEU A 97 -4.04 -0.40 -4.74
C LEU A 97 -3.74 0.88 -5.53
N ALA A 98 -4.70 1.80 -5.62
CA ALA A 98 -4.50 3.06 -6.32
C ALA A 98 -3.37 3.88 -5.69
N LEU A 99 -3.32 3.97 -4.36
CA LEU A 99 -2.23 4.64 -3.63
C LEU A 99 -0.87 3.98 -3.88
N ILE A 100 -0.82 2.64 -3.87
CA ILE A 100 0.41 1.90 -4.23
C ILE A 100 0.81 2.23 -5.67
N GLY A 101 -0.14 2.20 -6.60
CA GLY A 101 0.11 2.51 -8.01
C GLY A 101 0.60 3.93 -8.22
N GLU A 102 -0.01 4.90 -7.57
CA GLU A 102 0.46 6.30 -7.56
C GLU A 102 1.89 6.38 -7.02
N GLY A 103 2.19 5.78 -5.87
CA GLY A 103 3.55 5.75 -5.35
C GLY A 103 4.56 5.07 -6.29
N LEU A 104 4.18 4.01 -7.00
CA LEU A 104 5.09 3.33 -7.92
C LEU A 104 5.37 4.13 -9.19
N LEU A 105 4.35 4.81 -9.74
CA LEU A 105 4.40 5.52 -11.02
C LEU A 105 4.72 7.02 -10.87
N MET A 106 4.67 7.58 -9.66
CA MET A 106 4.96 8.98 -9.40
C MET A 106 6.44 9.28 -9.62
N THR A 107 6.71 10.29 -10.45
CA THR A 107 8.03 10.90 -10.57
C THR A 107 8.28 11.79 -9.35
N THR A 108 9.33 11.51 -8.59
CA THR A 108 9.78 12.36 -7.48
C THR A 108 11.04 13.12 -7.85
N GLU A 109 11.39 14.12 -7.05
CA GLU A 109 12.73 14.72 -7.10
C GLU A 109 13.77 13.60 -7.00
N ALA A 110 14.87 13.72 -7.75
CA ALA A 110 16.04 12.87 -7.51
C ALA A 110 16.37 13.02 -6.02
N ASP A 111 16.50 11.90 -5.30
CA ASP A 111 16.99 11.92 -3.94
C ASP A 111 18.20 12.85 -3.92
N SER A 112 18.16 13.91 -3.10
CA SER A 112 19.36 14.71 -2.86
C SER A 112 20.43 13.71 -2.52
N ALA A 113 21.42 13.55 -3.41
CA ALA A 113 22.44 12.53 -3.32
C ALA A 113 22.82 12.45 -1.86
N ALA A 114 22.52 11.31 -1.23
CA ALA A 114 22.80 11.15 0.19
C ALA A 114 24.22 11.69 0.40
N PRO A 115 24.44 12.61 1.37
CA PRO A 115 25.79 13.09 1.64
C PRO A 115 26.66 11.84 1.69
N PRO A 116 27.76 11.76 0.91
CA PRO A 116 28.47 10.51 0.71
C PRO A 116 28.61 9.85 2.07
N GLU A 117 27.86 8.76 2.29
CA GLU A 117 27.91 8.08 3.57
C GLU A 117 29.39 7.79 3.80
N ALA A 118 29.90 8.08 4.99
CA ALA A 118 31.29 7.86 5.32
C ALA A 118 31.63 6.41 4.98
N ALA A 119 32.25 6.21 3.81
CA ALA A 119 32.43 4.91 3.22
C ALA A 119 33.77 4.40 3.70
N TRP A 120 33.74 3.46 4.62
CA TRP A 120 34.93 2.78 5.09
C TRP A 120 35.07 1.47 4.31
N SER A 121 36.22 1.28 3.68
CA SER A 121 36.59 0.05 3.00
C SER A 121 37.73 -0.61 3.76
N VAL A 122 37.60 -1.92 3.98
CA VAL A 122 38.61 -2.75 4.61
C VAL A 122 39.11 -3.73 3.56
N ALA A 123 40.38 -3.62 3.19
CA ALA A 123 40.99 -4.48 2.19
C ALA A 123 42.25 -5.15 2.76
N PRO A 124 42.49 -6.44 2.48
CA PRO A 124 43.78 -7.04 2.77
C PRO A 124 44.86 -6.34 1.94
N SER A 125 45.97 -5.96 2.58
CA SER A 125 47.12 -5.32 1.94
C SER A 125 48.32 -6.25 2.04
N VAL A 126 48.90 -6.57 0.89
CA VAL A 126 50.09 -7.41 0.79
C VAL A 126 51.17 -6.60 0.08
N SER A 127 52.26 -6.35 0.80
CA SER A 127 53.49 -5.69 0.32
C SER A 127 54.65 -6.69 0.39
N PRO A 128 55.72 -6.53 -0.41
CA PRO A 128 56.84 -7.49 -0.44
C PRO A 128 57.51 -7.78 0.92
N SER A 129 57.32 -6.92 1.92
CA SER A 129 57.91 -7.06 3.25
C SER A 129 56.88 -7.23 4.39
N HIS A 130 55.59 -7.01 4.14
CA HIS A 130 54.55 -7.00 5.20
C HIS A 130 53.18 -7.40 4.63
N ALA A 131 52.40 -8.13 5.41
CA ALA A 131 50.98 -8.37 5.14
C ALA A 131 50.14 -7.79 6.28
N GLY A 132 49.04 -7.13 5.96
CA GLY A 132 48.17 -6.48 6.94
C GLY A 132 46.79 -6.15 6.38
N VAL A 133 46.06 -5.34 7.13
CA VAL A 133 44.72 -4.88 6.75
C VAL A 133 44.78 -3.37 6.56
N ALA A 134 44.39 -2.91 5.38
CA ALA A 134 44.21 -1.49 5.10
C ALA A 134 42.76 -1.09 5.37
N VAL A 135 42.59 0.02 6.08
CA VAL A 135 41.29 0.67 6.27
C VAL A 135 41.39 2.04 5.61
N SER A 136 40.55 2.28 4.60
CA SER A 136 40.46 3.57 3.91
C SER A 136 39.06 4.14 4.06
N GLY A 137 38.96 5.44 4.33
CA GLY A 137 37.69 6.16 4.39
C GLY A 137 37.73 7.42 3.54
N SER A 138 36.57 7.81 3.00
CA SER A 138 36.34 9.16 2.47
C SER A 138 35.38 9.90 3.40
N PHE A 139 35.73 11.13 3.76
CA PHE A 139 34.96 12.03 4.62
C PHE A 139 34.81 13.40 3.96
#